data_AF-A0A1N7IRB2-F1
#
_entry.id   AF-A0A1N7IRB2-F1
#
_cell.length_a   1.000
_cell.length_b   1.000
_cell.length_c   1.000
_cell.angle_alpha   90.00
_cell.angle_beta   90.00
_cell.angle_gamma   90.00
#
_symmetry.space_group_name_H-M   'P 1'
#
loop_
_entity.id
_entity.type
_entity.pdbx_description
1 polymer ?
#
loop_
_entity_poly.entity_id
_entity_poly.type
_entity_poly.pdbx_seq_one_letter_code
_entity_poly.pdbx_strand_id
1 'polypeptide(L)'
;MRLKKLTTIFAVPALSVSLAACSDTADDAPSETSAAPETVTEQVTETTPAADDGDDDQADDQDDQSQAAGSAQGDLPAEVTGYTGKAEAEMADEGVSAEEVERVLAAANNNEGGVEIEWDDDGYWEIEFGDIDIDVDPDGLVRDVDRDD
;
A
#
# COMPACT_ATOMS: atom_id res chain seq x y z
N MET A 1 18.35 -29.10 16.69
CA MET A 1 18.68 -28.38 17.94
C MET A 1 20.05 -27.72 17.84
N ARG A 2 20.11 -26.39 17.70
CA ARG A 2 21.25 -25.58 18.16
C ARG A 2 20.69 -24.30 18.76
N LEU A 3 20.77 -24.22 20.08
CA LEU A 3 20.46 -23.03 20.85
C LEU A 3 21.64 -22.05 20.76
N LYS A 4 21.35 -20.79 20.48
CA LYS A 4 22.19 -19.67 20.88
C LYS A 4 21.28 -18.62 21.53
N LYS A 5 21.17 -18.70 22.85
CA LYS A 5 20.68 -17.60 23.71
C LYS A 5 21.81 -16.59 23.85
N LEU A 6 21.51 -15.30 23.74
CA LEU A 6 22.16 -14.25 24.53
C LEU A 6 21.31 -12.97 24.49
N THR A 7 20.70 -12.71 25.64
CA THR A 7 20.04 -11.50 26.11
C THR A 7 20.99 -10.29 26.10
N THR A 8 20.51 -9.09 25.80
CA THR A 8 20.92 -7.85 26.48
C THR A 8 19.83 -6.79 26.37
N ILE A 9 19.44 -6.26 27.53
CA ILE A 9 18.49 -5.16 27.77
C ILE A 9 19.31 -3.87 27.85
N PHE A 10 18.88 -2.79 27.20
CA PHE A 10 19.32 -1.43 27.52
C PHE A 10 18.13 -0.47 27.61
N ALA A 11 18.24 0.43 28.59
CA ALA A 11 17.18 1.28 29.12
C ALA A 11 17.12 2.67 28.45
N VAL A 12 15.91 3.20 28.36
CA VAL A 12 15.53 4.54 27.86
C VAL A 12 15.93 5.66 28.82
N PRO A 13 16.33 6.82 28.29
CA PRO A 13 15.89 8.09 28.84
C PRO A 13 15.17 8.97 27.81
N ALA A 14 14.03 9.52 28.21
CA ALA A 14 13.27 10.55 27.52
C ALA A 14 13.89 11.95 27.74
N LEU A 15 13.91 12.80 26.71
CA LEU A 15 14.21 14.24 26.82
C LEU A 15 13.38 15.08 25.82
N SER A 16 12.31 15.67 26.36
CA SER A 16 11.87 17.07 26.25
C SER A 16 11.78 17.81 24.90
N VAL A 17 10.53 18.03 24.49
CA VAL A 17 9.88 19.21 23.88
C VAL A 17 10.70 20.52 23.77
N SER A 18 10.58 21.19 22.62
CA SER A 18 10.57 22.65 22.52
C SER A 18 9.55 23.11 21.47
N LEU A 19 8.44 23.73 21.92
CA LEU A 19 7.56 24.54 21.08
C LEU A 19 8.24 25.88 20.80
N ALA A 20 8.51 26.19 19.52
CA ALA A 20 8.76 27.55 19.09
C ALA A 20 7.41 28.23 18.81
N ALA A 21 6.97 29.04 19.78
CA ALA A 21 5.82 29.92 19.65
C ALA A 21 6.26 31.33 19.21
N CYS A 22 5.51 31.88 18.24
CA CYS A 22 5.23 33.29 17.96
C CYS A 22 6.38 34.29 17.67
N SER A 23 6.35 34.82 16.45
CA SER A 23 6.17 36.25 16.19
C SER A 23 5.31 36.35 14.92
N ASP A 24 4.00 36.58 15.06
CA ASP A 24 3.36 37.90 15.09
C ASP A 24 3.68 38.73 13.84
N THR A 25 2.83 38.59 12.83
CA THR A 25 2.50 39.70 11.94
C THR A 25 1.01 39.61 11.63
N ALA A 26 0.26 40.50 12.26
CA ALA A 26 -1.12 40.81 11.90
C ALA A 26 -1.12 41.71 10.66
N ASP A 27 -1.98 41.39 9.68
CA ASP A 27 -2.63 42.34 8.76
C ASP A 27 -3.74 41.54 8.02
N ASP A 28 -5.02 41.70 8.41
CA ASP A 28 -6.02 42.57 7.78
C ASP A 28 -6.56 41.96 6.47
N ALA A 29 -7.68 41.20 6.44
CA ALA A 29 -9.10 41.58 6.53
C ALA A 29 -9.84 40.90 5.34
N PRO A 30 -11.14 41.09 5.12
CA PRO A 30 -12.29 40.69 5.93
C PRO A 30 -13.17 39.62 5.23
N SER A 31 -14.02 38.98 6.04
CA SER A 31 -15.32 38.36 5.72
C SER A 31 -15.73 38.21 4.25
N GLU A 32 -15.88 36.96 3.80
CA GLU A 32 -16.98 36.60 2.90
C GLU A 32 -17.84 35.51 3.53
N THR A 33 -19.12 35.85 3.61
CA THR A 33 -20.27 35.00 3.90
C THR A 33 -20.47 34.05 2.72
N SER A 34 -20.72 32.77 2.97
CA SER A 34 -21.96 32.13 2.51
C SER A 34 -22.07 30.72 3.07
N ALA A 35 -23.12 30.50 3.86
CA ALA A 35 -23.62 29.18 4.17
C ALA A 35 -24.23 28.54 2.92
N ALA A 36 -23.95 27.26 2.71
CA ALA A 36 -24.85 26.31 2.07
C ALA A 36 -24.42 24.89 2.48
N PRO A 37 -25.16 24.20 3.36
CA PRO A 37 -25.13 22.75 3.40
C PRO A 37 -26.03 22.17 2.30
N GLU A 38 -25.96 20.84 2.15
CA GLU A 38 -26.77 19.97 1.28
C GLU A 38 -26.15 19.79 -0.12
N THR A 39 -25.77 18.58 -0.54
CA THR A 39 -26.61 17.38 -0.58
C THR A 39 -25.82 16.08 -0.37
N VAL A 40 -26.28 15.27 0.58
CA VAL A 40 -26.06 13.82 0.62
C VAL A 40 -26.77 13.21 -0.58
N THR A 41 -26.04 12.48 -1.43
CA THR A 41 -26.65 11.59 -2.42
C THR A 41 -26.14 10.19 -2.15
N GLU A 42 -26.88 9.47 -1.30
CA GLU A 42 -26.82 8.01 -1.23
C GLU A 42 -27.39 7.46 -2.54
N GLN A 43 -26.56 6.81 -3.37
CA GLN A 43 -27.07 5.88 -4.37
C GLN A 43 -26.76 4.46 -3.92
N VAL A 44 -27.72 3.91 -3.19
CA VAL A 44 -27.90 2.48 -3.02
C VAL A 44 -28.33 1.92 -4.38
N THR A 45 -27.48 1.11 -5.01
CA THR A 45 -27.93 0.20 -6.06
C THR A 45 -27.75 -1.22 -5.57
N GLU A 46 -28.84 -1.74 -5.01
CA GLU A 46 -29.06 -3.15 -4.72
C GLU A 46 -29.12 -3.90 -6.05
N THR A 47 -28.20 -4.84 -6.30
CA THR A 47 -28.33 -5.83 -7.39
C THR A 47 -28.18 -7.22 -6.78
N THR A 48 -29.33 -7.88 -6.68
CA THR A 48 -29.58 -9.25 -6.22
C THR A 48 -29.01 -10.28 -7.22
N PRO A 49 -28.61 -11.49 -6.77
CA PRO A 49 -27.73 -12.38 -7.53
C PRO A 49 -28.47 -13.22 -8.57
N ALA A 50 -27.79 -13.53 -9.68
CA ALA A 50 -28.15 -14.63 -10.54
C ALA A 50 -27.23 -15.82 -10.20
N ALA A 51 -27.82 -16.85 -9.61
CA ALA A 51 -27.28 -18.19 -9.60
C ALA A 51 -27.42 -18.78 -11.01
N ASP A 52 -26.34 -19.32 -11.56
CA ASP A 52 -26.39 -20.28 -12.66
C ASP A 52 -25.61 -21.52 -12.22
N ASP A 53 -26.27 -22.66 -12.40
CA ASP A 53 -26.05 -23.95 -11.77
C ASP A 53 -25.52 -24.91 -12.84
N GLY A 54 -24.46 -25.66 -12.51
CA GLY A 54 -24.02 -26.87 -13.23
C GLY A 54 -22.94 -26.65 -14.31
N ASP A 55 -22.06 -27.58 -14.61
CA ASP A 55 -21.93 -28.99 -14.23
C ASP A 55 -20.55 -29.47 -14.78
N ASP A 56 -19.84 -30.21 -13.95
CA ASP A 56 -18.87 -31.30 -14.19
C ASP A 56 -17.68 -31.28 -15.18
N ASP A 57 -16.67 -32.03 -14.71
CA ASP A 57 -15.59 -32.73 -15.42
C ASP A 57 -14.40 -31.90 -15.96
N GLN A 58 -13.23 -32.00 -15.31
CA GLN A 58 -12.33 -33.15 -15.46
C GLN A 58 -10.95 -32.84 -14.85
N ALA A 59 -10.45 -33.78 -14.03
CA ALA A 59 -9.11 -33.75 -13.46
C ALA A 59 -8.02 -33.96 -14.52
N ASP A 60 -6.89 -33.25 -14.38
CA ASP A 60 -5.55 -33.80 -14.63
C ASP A 60 -4.50 -32.95 -13.88
N ASP A 61 -3.66 -33.64 -13.11
CA ASP A 61 -2.47 -33.16 -12.40
C ASP A 61 -1.54 -32.34 -13.32
N GLN A 62 -1.19 -31.11 -12.91
CA GLN A 62 0.19 -30.61 -12.98
C GLN A 62 0.48 -29.75 -11.75
N ASP A 63 1.44 -30.20 -10.95
CA ASP A 63 2.17 -29.42 -9.95
C ASP A 63 2.81 -28.19 -10.62
N ASP A 64 2.06 -27.09 -10.66
CA ASP A 64 2.58 -25.75 -10.90
C ASP A 64 2.42 -25.00 -9.57
N GLN A 65 3.49 -24.94 -8.78
CA GLN A 65 3.53 -24.12 -7.56
C GLN A 65 3.69 -22.65 -7.90
N SER A 66 2.71 -22.13 -8.64
CA SER A 66 2.43 -20.72 -8.81
C SER A 66 0.91 -20.53 -8.69
N GLN A 67 0.33 -21.04 -7.59
CA GLN A 67 -1.02 -20.67 -7.15
C GLN A 67 -0.85 -19.35 -6.37
N ALA A 68 -0.93 -18.17 -6.99
CA ALA A 68 -2.17 -17.56 -7.45
C ALA A 68 -3.27 -17.75 -6.39
N ALA A 69 -3.26 -16.88 -5.39
CA ALA A 69 -4.28 -16.79 -4.35
C ALA A 69 -5.59 -16.26 -4.96
N GLY A 70 -6.32 -17.15 -5.63
CA GLY A 70 -7.63 -16.85 -6.19
C GLY A 70 -8.65 -16.54 -5.10
N SER A 71 -8.94 -15.25 -4.92
CA SER A 71 -10.26 -14.70 -4.55
C SER A 71 -10.30 -13.20 -4.89
N ALA A 72 -10.90 -12.85 -6.04
CA ALA A 72 -11.08 -11.47 -6.51
C ALA A 72 -9.79 -10.63 -6.71
N GLN A 73 -8.67 -11.30 -7.00
CA GLN A 73 -7.41 -10.64 -7.35
C GLN A 73 -7.63 -9.84 -8.65
N GLY A 74 -7.52 -8.52 -8.57
CA GLY A 74 -7.54 -7.63 -9.74
C GLY A 74 -6.28 -7.84 -10.60
N ASP A 75 -6.13 -7.07 -11.68
CA ASP A 75 -4.82 -6.99 -12.35
C ASP A 75 -3.86 -6.12 -11.52
N LEU A 76 -2.54 -6.31 -11.70
CA LEU A 76 -1.55 -5.40 -11.13
C LEU A 76 -1.74 -4.00 -11.74
N PRO A 77 -1.78 -2.92 -10.93
CA PRO A 77 -1.94 -1.57 -11.46
C PRO A 77 -0.77 -1.19 -12.37
N ALA A 78 -1.07 -0.49 -13.46
CA ALA A 78 -0.05 -0.08 -14.43
C ALA A 78 0.76 1.15 -13.98
N GLU A 79 0.20 1.95 -13.08
CA GLU A 79 0.78 3.21 -12.62
C GLU A 79 0.45 3.46 -11.14
N VAL A 80 1.31 4.22 -10.47
CA VAL A 80 1.07 4.71 -9.11
C VAL A 80 0.09 5.88 -9.18
N THR A 81 -1.03 5.78 -8.48
CA THR A 81 -2.04 6.85 -8.42
C THR A 81 -1.85 7.78 -7.22
N GLY A 82 -1.10 7.34 -6.22
CA GLY A 82 -0.69 8.13 -5.07
C GLY A 82 0.00 7.30 -4.00
N TYR A 83 0.24 7.94 -2.86
CA TYR A 83 0.86 7.32 -1.68
C TYR A 83 -0.03 7.57 -0.47
N THR A 84 -0.14 6.59 0.41
CA THR A 84 -0.68 6.84 1.75
C THR A 84 0.33 7.64 2.58
N GLY A 85 -0.14 8.30 3.63
CA GLY A 85 0.77 9.02 4.54
C GLY A 85 1.75 8.12 5.31
N LYS A 86 1.52 6.80 5.32
CA LYS A 86 2.46 5.80 5.86
C LYS A 86 3.61 5.63 4.85
N ALA A 87 3.30 5.22 3.62
CA ALA A 87 4.26 5.12 2.52
C ALA A 87 5.11 6.39 2.34
N GLU A 88 4.50 7.59 2.37
CA GLU A 88 5.26 8.85 2.26
C GLU A 88 6.28 9.04 3.39
N ALA A 89 5.96 8.56 4.60
CA ALA A 89 6.86 8.64 5.75
C ALA A 89 8.01 7.64 5.64
N GLU A 90 7.73 6.40 5.24
CA GLU A 90 8.77 5.38 5.07
C GLU A 90 9.69 5.70 3.90
N MET A 91 9.15 6.12 2.76
CA MET A 91 9.97 6.64 1.65
C MET A 91 10.96 7.72 2.11
N ALA A 92 10.53 8.62 3.00
CA ALA A 92 11.39 9.66 3.54
C ALA A 92 12.44 9.13 4.54
N ASP A 93 12.06 8.16 5.37
CA ASP A 93 12.93 7.56 6.40
C ASP A 93 13.99 6.65 5.76
N GLU A 94 13.63 5.95 4.69
CA GLU A 94 14.47 4.99 3.98
C GLU A 94 15.20 5.57 2.76
N GLY A 95 14.84 6.80 2.38
CA GLY A 95 15.42 7.48 1.23
C GLY A 95 15.06 6.81 -0.10
N VAL A 96 13.85 6.28 -0.20
CA VAL A 96 13.27 5.75 -1.44
C VAL A 96 12.55 6.88 -2.17
N SER A 97 12.89 7.08 -3.44
CA SER A 97 12.26 8.08 -4.29
C SER A 97 11.00 7.55 -4.98
N ALA A 98 10.10 8.45 -5.39
CA ALA A 98 8.92 8.06 -6.15
C ALA A 98 9.30 7.37 -7.47
N GLU A 99 10.39 7.80 -8.10
CA GLU A 99 10.89 7.18 -9.33
C GLU A 99 11.38 5.74 -9.12
N GLU A 100 11.91 5.42 -7.94
CA GLU A 100 12.27 4.05 -7.57
C GLU A 100 11.02 3.19 -7.38
N VAL A 101 9.99 3.67 -6.69
CA VAL A 101 8.71 2.96 -6.55
C VAL A 101 8.04 2.72 -7.91
N GLU A 102 7.99 3.74 -8.77
CA GLU A 102 7.51 3.58 -10.15
C GLU A 102 8.34 2.55 -10.92
N ARG A 103 9.64 2.45 -10.64
CA ARG A 103 10.51 1.46 -11.29
C ARG A 103 10.20 0.04 -10.82
N VAL A 104 9.94 -0.16 -9.53
CA VAL A 104 9.50 -1.46 -8.97
C VAL A 104 8.20 -1.90 -9.64
N LEU A 105 7.19 -1.01 -9.67
CA LEU A 105 5.90 -1.32 -10.30
C LEU A 105 6.04 -1.58 -11.81
N ALA A 106 6.89 -0.82 -12.50
CA ALA A 106 7.17 -1.05 -13.91
C ALA A 106 7.90 -2.39 -14.14
N ALA A 107 8.84 -2.78 -13.27
CA ALA A 107 9.54 -4.06 -13.38
C ALA A 107 8.56 -5.23 -13.22
N ALA A 108 7.63 -5.13 -12.27
CA ALA A 108 6.57 -6.09 -12.05
C ALA A 108 5.65 -6.21 -13.29
N ASN A 109 5.15 -5.09 -13.80
CA ASN A 109 4.31 -5.06 -15.01
C ASN A 109 5.01 -5.62 -16.27
N ASN A 110 6.34 -5.55 -16.33
CA ASN A 110 7.13 -6.05 -17.45
C ASN A 110 7.66 -7.49 -17.23
N ASN A 111 7.32 -8.15 -16.12
CA ASN A 111 7.84 -9.45 -15.73
C ASN A 111 9.38 -9.51 -15.81
N GLU A 112 10.05 -8.47 -15.30
CA GLU A 112 11.51 -8.43 -15.27
C GLU A 112 12.07 -9.50 -14.34
N GLY A 113 13.27 -10.01 -14.65
CA GLY A 113 13.90 -11.03 -13.82
C GLY A 113 14.29 -10.49 -12.45
N GLY A 114 13.93 -11.23 -11.39
CA GLY A 114 14.20 -10.84 -10.00
C GLY A 114 13.15 -9.96 -9.36
N VAL A 115 11.96 -9.84 -9.98
CA VAL A 115 10.78 -9.27 -9.31
C VAL A 115 9.99 -10.41 -8.66
N GLU A 116 9.60 -10.22 -7.40
CA GLU A 116 8.66 -11.10 -6.70
C GLU A 116 7.34 -10.35 -6.57
N ILE A 117 6.22 -11.02 -6.89
CA ILE A 117 4.88 -10.43 -6.87
C ILE A 117 3.98 -11.41 -6.14
N GLU A 118 3.44 -10.99 -5.01
CA GLU A 118 2.49 -11.76 -4.21
C GLU A 118 1.21 -10.93 -4.00
N TRP A 119 0.09 -11.63 -3.83
CA TRP A 119 -1.16 -10.99 -3.43
C TRP A 119 -1.44 -11.35 -1.99
N ASP A 120 -1.53 -10.33 -1.15
CA ASP A 120 -1.84 -10.47 0.26
C ASP A 120 -3.36 -10.58 0.48
N ASP A 121 -3.77 -11.32 1.52
CA ASP A 121 -5.18 -11.53 1.83
C ASP A 121 -5.92 -10.28 2.33
N ASP A 122 -5.19 -9.24 2.72
CA ASP A 122 -5.71 -7.91 3.05
C ASP A 122 -6.03 -7.04 1.81
N GLY A 123 -5.78 -7.56 0.60
CA GLY A 123 -6.29 -6.99 -0.65
C GLY A 123 -5.36 -6.01 -1.34
N TYR A 124 -4.05 -6.23 -1.25
CA TYR A 124 -3.03 -5.48 -1.96
C TYR A 124 -1.98 -6.43 -2.56
N TRP A 125 -1.21 -5.89 -3.50
CA TRP A 125 -0.05 -6.55 -4.08
C TRP A 125 1.20 -6.20 -3.29
N GLU A 126 1.97 -7.22 -2.92
CA GLU A 126 3.34 -7.08 -2.41
C GLU A 126 4.29 -7.27 -3.58
N ILE A 127 5.18 -6.30 -3.80
CA ILE A 127 6.13 -6.32 -4.93
C ILE A 127 7.53 -6.03 -4.41
N GLU A 128 8.42 -7.01 -4.55
CA GLU A 128 9.83 -6.87 -4.21
C GLU A 128 10.66 -6.76 -5.50
N PHE A 129 11.52 -5.74 -5.59
CA PHE A 129 12.51 -5.63 -6.66
C PHE A 129 13.82 -5.03 -6.18
N GLY A 130 14.83 -5.90 -6.03
CA GLY A 130 16.17 -5.50 -5.63
C GLY A 130 16.28 -5.36 -4.13
N ASP A 131 16.24 -4.12 -3.64
CA ASP A 131 16.28 -3.77 -2.22
C ASP A 131 15.04 -2.97 -1.81
N ILE A 132 13.96 -3.01 -2.60
CA ILE A 132 12.76 -2.21 -2.37
C ILE A 132 11.54 -3.11 -2.47
N ASP A 133 10.68 -2.98 -1.48
CA ASP A 133 9.42 -3.69 -1.30
C ASP A 133 8.29 -2.66 -1.26
N ILE A 134 7.24 -2.87 -2.04
CA ILE A 134 6.07 -1.98 -2.06
C ILE A 134 4.77 -2.74 -1.94
N ASP A 135 3.86 -2.18 -1.15
CA ASP A 135 2.47 -2.62 -1.08
C ASP A 135 1.61 -1.70 -1.93
N VAL A 136 0.94 -2.23 -2.96
CA VAL A 136 0.09 -1.43 -3.85
C VAL A 136 -1.31 -2.04 -3.99
N ASP A 137 -2.33 -1.22 -3.78
CA ASP A 137 -3.71 -1.68 -3.97
C ASP A 137 -4.08 -1.80 -5.46
N PRO A 138 -5.21 -2.44 -5.81
CA PRO A 138 -5.64 -2.57 -7.21
C PRO A 138 -5.89 -1.24 -7.94
N ASP A 139 -6.06 -0.13 -7.22
CA ASP A 139 -6.25 1.21 -7.78
C ASP A 139 -4.91 1.96 -7.98
N GLY A 140 -3.78 1.35 -7.63
CA GLY A 140 -2.44 1.92 -7.77
C GLY A 140 -2.01 2.82 -6.60
N LEU A 141 -2.72 2.82 -5.48
CA LEU A 141 -2.33 3.55 -4.28
C LEU A 141 -1.28 2.75 -3.51
N VAL A 142 -0.10 3.32 -3.32
CA VAL A 142 0.98 2.71 -2.56
C VAL A 142 0.74 2.89 -1.06
N ARG A 143 0.68 1.78 -0.34
CA ARG A 143 0.33 1.69 1.08
C ARG A 143 1.54 1.67 1.98
N ASP A 144 2.59 0.99 1.53
CA ASP A 144 3.82 0.73 2.26
C ASP A 144 5.00 0.77 1.29
N VAL A 145 6.16 1.18 1.79
CA VAL A 145 7.43 1.14 1.05
C VAL A 145 8.51 0.83 2.06
N ASP A 146 9.21 -0.27 1.86
CA ASP A 146 10.35 -0.67 2.68
C ASP A 146 11.61 -0.86 1.82
N ARG A 147 12.78 -0.69 2.43
CA ARG A 147 14.09 -0.92 1.82
C ARG A 147 14.88 -1.91 2.67
N ASP A 148 15.18 -3.07 2.10
CA ASP A 148 15.96 -4.11 2.76
C ASP A 148 17.45 -3.75 2.88
N ASP A 149 18.00 -3.81 4.11
CA ASP A 149 19.40 -3.50 4.51
C ASP A 149 20.41 -4.67 4.36
#